data_AF-A0A2N9LXJ6-F1
#
_entry.id   AF-A0A2N9LXJ6-F1
#
_cell.length_a   1.000
_cell.length_b   1.000
_cell.length_c   1.000
_cell.angle_alpha   90.00
_cell.angle_beta   90.00
_cell.angle_gamma   90.00
#
_symmetry.space_group_name_H-M   'P 1'
#
loop_
_entity.id
_entity.type
_entity.pdbx_description
1 polymer ?
#
loop_
_entity_poly.entity_id
_entity_poly.type
_entity_poly.pdbx_seq_one_letter_code
_entity_poly.pdbx_strand_id
1 'polypeptide(L)'
;MPSRRRSRQRALQILFAWDSRRQPVDDVIDSYYDSLFSEENPERDPFVADLVRGTVAHVAELDVMITKHAEHWRMESTETFCGWRFLR
;
A
#
# COMPACT_ATOMS: atom_id res chain seq x y z
N MET A 1 -20.38 -9.94 6.56
CA MET A 1 -19.58 -9.00 5.75
C MET A 1 -18.16 -8.94 6.28
N PRO A 2 -17.14 -9.20 5.45
CA PRO A 2 -15.77 -8.81 5.80
C PRO A 2 -15.80 -7.32 6.17
N SER A 3 -15.16 -6.96 7.29
CA SER A 3 -15.16 -5.57 7.72
C SER A 3 -14.44 -4.75 6.64
N ARG A 4 -15.07 -3.71 6.09
CA ARG A 4 -14.48 -2.82 5.05
C ARG A 4 -13.07 -2.33 5.40
N ARG A 5 -12.73 -2.29 6.68
CA ARG A 5 -11.40 -2.03 7.22
C ARG A 5 -10.36 -3.07 6.76
N ARG A 6 -10.68 -4.37 6.84
CA ARG A 6 -9.81 -5.47 6.40
C ARG A 6 -9.57 -5.42 4.89
N SER A 7 -10.61 -5.17 4.09
CA SER A 7 -10.45 -5.05 2.63
C SER A 7 -9.51 -3.89 2.25
N ARG A 8 -9.64 -2.72 2.90
CA ARG A 8 -8.72 -1.60 2.68
C ARG A 8 -7.28 -1.91 3.11
N GLN A 9 -7.10 -2.60 4.23
CA GLN A 9 -5.78 -3.00 4.70
C GLN A 9 -5.09 -3.95 3.70
N ARG A 10 -5.83 -4.92 3.14
CA ARG A 10 -5.32 -5.81 2.09
C ARG A 10 -4.97 -5.06 0.81
N ALA A 11 -5.84 -4.17 0.37
CA ALA A 11 -5.57 -3.33 -0.80
C ALA A 11 -4.28 -2.51 -0.65
N LEU A 12 -4.04 -1.93 0.55
CA LEU A 12 -2.80 -1.21 0.83
C LEU A 12 -1.56 -2.12 0.75
N GLN A 13 -1.65 -3.34 1.28
CA GLN A 13 -0.55 -4.31 1.20
C GLN A 13 -0.23 -4.70 -0.24
N ILE A 14 -1.28 -4.92 -1.07
CA ILE A 14 -1.12 -5.23 -2.50
C ILE A 14 -0.52 -4.04 -3.24
N LEU A 15 -0.99 -2.82 -2.99
CA LEU A 15 -0.44 -1.60 -3.61
C LEU A 15 1.03 -1.38 -3.25
N PHE A 16 1.44 -1.67 -2.02
CA PHE A 16 2.84 -1.60 -1.59
C PHE A 16 3.71 -2.63 -2.32
N ALA A 17 3.23 -3.86 -2.45
CA ALA A 17 3.91 -4.90 -3.22
C ALA A 17 4.01 -4.54 -4.71
N TRP A 18 2.95 -3.93 -5.26
CA TRP A 18 2.90 -3.45 -6.64
C TRP A 18 3.90 -2.32 -6.88
N ASP A 19 3.98 -1.33 -6.01
CA ASP A 19 4.95 -0.24 -6.12
C ASP A 19 6.41 -0.74 -6.05
N SER A 20 6.66 -1.71 -5.17
CA SER A 20 7.99 -2.32 -5.01
C SER A 20 8.42 -3.18 -6.21
N ARG A 21 7.49 -3.92 -6.83
CA ARG A 21 7.79 -4.87 -7.92
C ARG A 21 7.57 -4.29 -9.31
N ARG A 22 6.76 -3.24 -9.45
CA ARG A 22 6.30 -2.63 -10.72
C ARG A 22 5.85 -3.64 -11.78
N GLN A 23 5.17 -4.69 -11.34
CA GLN A 23 4.60 -5.74 -12.18
C GLN A 23 3.16 -5.41 -12.56
N PRO A 24 2.56 -6.13 -13.53
CA PRO A 24 1.13 -6.04 -13.79
C PRO A 24 0.32 -6.23 -12.51
N VAL A 25 -0.70 -5.40 -12.31
CA VAL A 25 -1.51 -5.38 -11.09
C VAL A 25 -2.15 -6.73 -10.77
N ASP A 26 -2.51 -7.48 -11.81
CA ASP A 26 -3.16 -8.77 -11.70
C ASP A 26 -2.22 -9.84 -11.14
N ASP A 27 -0.98 -9.87 -11.63
CA ASP A 27 0.06 -10.78 -11.15
C ASP A 27 0.39 -10.51 -9.67
N VAL A 28 0.34 -9.25 -9.23
CA VAL A 28 0.59 -8.88 -7.83
C VAL A 28 -0.57 -9.29 -6.93
N ILE A 29 -1.80 -9.14 -7.40
CA ILE A 29 -3.00 -9.61 -6.68
C ILE A 29 -2.93 -11.13 -6.51
N ASP A 30 -2.67 -11.87 -7.60
CA ASP A 30 -2.55 -13.32 -7.55
C ASP A 30 -1.39 -13.76 -6.65
N SER A 31 -0.21 -13.15 -6.78
CA SER A 31 0.93 -13.44 -5.90
C SER A 31 0.64 -13.18 -4.42
N TYR A 32 -0.18 -12.16 -4.10
CA TYR A 32 -0.60 -11.89 -2.72
C TYR A 32 -1.49 -13.01 -2.19
N TYR A 33 -2.50 -13.44 -2.96
CA TYR A 33 -3.38 -14.55 -2.57
C TYR A 33 -2.64 -15.88 -2.52
N ASP A 34 -1.69 -16.12 -3.42
CA ASP A 34 -0.82 -17.30 -3.38
C ASP A 34 0.05 -17.27 -2.12
N SER A 35 0.62 -16.13 -1.74
CA SER A 35 1.44 -16.04 -0.51
C SER A 35 0.65 -16.31 0.77
N LEU A 36 -0.67 -16.17 0.73
CA LEU A 36 -1.59 -16.38 1.85
C LEU A 36 -1.94 -17.87 2.07
N PHE A 37 -1.06 -18.82 1.71
CA PHE A 37 -1.13 -20.27 2.03
C PHE A 37 -1.32 -20.54 3.53
N SER A 38 -2.48 -20.18 4.06
CA SER A 38 -2.91 -20.30 5.45
C SER A 38 -4.22 -21.07 5.44
N GLU A 39 -4.44 -21.87 6.49
CA GLU A 39 -5.58 -22.80 6.59
C GLU A 39 -6.95 -22.13 6.44
N GLU A 40 -7.01 -20.80 6.58
CA GLU A 40 -8.24 -20.00 6.50
C GLU A 40 -8.62 -19.53 5.07
N ASN A 41 -7.81 -19.85 4.04
CA ASN A 41 -7.95 -19.45 2.62
C ASN A 41 -8.86 -18.21 2.43
N PRO A 42 -8.35 -17.00 2.71
CA PRO A 42 -9.19 -15.83 2.76
C PRO A 42 -9.87 -15.59 1.42
N GLU A 43 -11.21 -15.57 1.44
CA GLU A 43 -12.02 -15.37 0.24
C GLU A 43 -11.55 -14.13 -0.55
N ARG A 44 -11.42 -14.29 -1.87
CA ARG A 44 -11.07 -13.20 -2.78
C ARG A 44 -12.20 -12.19 -2.77
N ASP A 45 -11.94 -11.03 -2.17
CA ASP A 45 -12.92 -9.96 -2.07
C ASP A 45 -12.83 -9.10 -3.34
N PRO A 46 -13.87 -9.08 -4.20
CA PRO A 46 -13.85 -8.30 -5.44
C PRO A 46 -13.64 -6.81 -5.17
N PHE A 47 -14.07 -6.31 -4.00
CA PHE A 47 -13.86 -4.92 -3.60
C PHE A 47 -12.37 -4.55 -3.47
N VAL A 48 -11.52 -5.51 -3.09
CA VAL A 48 -10.06 -5.29 -3.00
C VAL A 48 -9.48 -5.15 -4.40
N ALA A 49 -9.86 -6.03 -5.33
CA ALA A 49 -9.40 -5.98 -6.71
C ALA A 49 -9.83 -4.68 -7.39
N ASP A 50 -11.07 -4.27 -7.22
CA ASP A 50 -11.59 -3.00 -7.76
C ASP A 50 -10.83 -1.79 -7.21
N LEU A 51 -10.54 -1.78 -5.91
CA LEU A 51 -9.81 -0.69 -5.27
C LEU A 51 -8.38 -0.60 -5.80
N VAL A 52 -7.67 -1.73 -5.89
CA VAL A 52 -6.29 -1.76 -6.38
C VAL A 52 -6.23 -1.38 -7.86
N ARG A 53 -7.08 -1.96 -8.72
CA ARG A 53 -7.13 -1.63 -10.16
C ARG A 53 -7.45 -0.16 -10.39
N GLY A 54 -8.43 0.37 -9.67
CA GLY A 54 -8.79 1.79 -9.74
C GLY A 54 -7.64 2.70 -9.32
N THR A 55 -6.96 2.38 -8.21
CA THR A 55 -5.81 3.17 -7.76
C THR A 55 -4.66 3.13 -8.76
N VAL A 56 -4.32 1.95 -9.32
CA VAL A 56 -3.25 1.82 -10.31
C VAL A 56 -3.58 2.58 -11.61
N ALA A 57 -4.84 2.56 -12.07
CA ALA A 57 -5.26 3.28 -13.26
C ALA A 57 -5.11 4.81 -13.12
N HIS A 58 -5.31 5.34 -11.90
CA HIS A 58 -5.21 6.77 -11.61
C HIS A 58 -3.90 7.16 -10.90
N VAL A 59 -2.93 6.26 -10.77
CA VAL A 59 -1.72 6.49 -9.96
C VAL A 59 -0.93 7.71 -10.44
N ALA A 60 -0.79 7.92 -11.76
CA ALA A 60 -0.06 9.05 -12.31
C ALA A 60 -0.75 10.40 -11.98
N GLU A 61 -2.09 10.43 -12.00
CA GLU A 61 -2.87 11.61 -11.63
C GLU A 61 -2.79 11.87 -10.13
N LEU A 62 -2.88 10.80 -9.32
CA LEU A 62 -2.74 10.86 -7.88
C LEU A 62 -1.34 11.32 -7.47
N ASP A 63 -0.28 10.83 -8.11
CA ASP A 63 1.11 11.23 -7.83
C ASP A 63 1.33 12.72 -8.14
N VAL A 64 0.75 13.24 -9.23
CA VAL A 64 0.81 14.67 -9.56
C VAL A 64 0.09 15.50 -8.51
N MET A 65 -1.11 15.07 -8.09
CA MET A 65 -1.88 15.76 -7.04
C MET A 65 -1.18 15.71 -5.68
N ILE A 66 -0.67 14.54 -5.30
CA ILE A 66 0.10 14.35 -4.07
C ILE A 66 1.35 15.22 -4.12
N THR A 67 2.11 15.25 -5.22
CA THR A 67 3.31 16.09 -5.36
C THR A 67 2.96 17.56 -5.25
N LYS A 68 1.89 18.01 -5.92
CA LYS A 68 1.41 19.41 -5.87
C LYS A 68 1.03 19.85 -4.46
N HIS A 69 0.45 18.96 -3.64
CA HIS A 69 0.12 19.25 -2.25
C HIS A 69 1.28 18.98 -1.28
N ALA A 70 2.23 18.12 -1.66
CA ALA A 70 3.43 17.77 -0.89
C ALA A 70 4.60 18.75 -1.12
N GLU A 71 4.49 19.71 -2.05
CA GLU A 71 5.42 20.86 -2.12
C GLU A 71 5.50 21.61 -0.79
N HIS A 72 4.42 21.61 0.01
CA HIS A 72 4.41 22.18 1.37
C HIS A 72 5.09 21.27 2.42
N TRP A 73 5.46 20.03 2.08
CA TRP A 73 6.10 19.08 3.00
C TRP A 73 7.64 19.18 2.97
N ARG A 74 8.24 20.00 2.09
CA ARG A 74 9.63 20.42 2.29
C ARG A 74 9.73 21.49 3.38
N MET A 75 9.32 21.13 4.59
CA MET A 75 9.89 21.74 5.78
C MET A 75 10.45 20.62 6.65
N GLU A 76 11.76 20.45 6.50
CA GLU A 76 12.63 20.06 7.61
C GLU A 76 12.38 18.67 8.22
N SER A 77 12.88 17.64 7.54
CA SER A 77 13.37 16.45 8.25
C SER A 77 14.83 16.67 8.65
N THR A 78 15.09 17.75 9.40
CA THR A 78 16.27 17.85 10.25
C THR A 78 15.80 18.18 11.66
N GLU A 79 16.43 17.50 12.63
CA GLU A 79 16.31 17.69 14.08
C GLU A 79 15.00 17.09 14.66
N THR A 80 14.99 15.95 15.36
CA THR A 80 15.84 15.66 16.51
C THR A 80 15.68 14.16 16.86
N PHE A 81 16.55 13.28 16.37
CA PHE A 81 16.71 11.96 17.02
C PHE A 81 17.57 12.17 18.28
N CYS A 82 16.96 12.78 19.29
CA CYS A 82 17.50 12.87 20.63
C CYS A 82 17.31 11.51 21.31
N GLY A 83 18.39 10.91 21.80
CA GLY A 83 18.31 10.09 23.00
C GLY A 83 18.23 8.57 22.89
N TRP A 84 18.94 7.91 21.95
CA TRP A 84 19.31 6.49 22.14
C TRP A 84 20.79 6.27 21.78
N ARG A 85 21.68 6.94 22.51
CA ARG A 85 23.08 6.54 22.60
C ARG A 85 23.33 6.05 24.02
N PHE A 86 23.16 4.74 24.16
CA PHE A 86 24.01 3.87 24.98
C PHE A 86 24.08 4.21 26.48
N LEU A 87 23.08 3.76 27.23
CA LEU A 87 23.33 3.32 28.60
C LEU A 87 24.24 2.08 28.53
N ARG A 88 25.42 2.26 29.12
CA ARG A 88 26.32 1.22 29.59
C ARG A 88 25.80 0.68 30.92
#